data_AF-B9XAU6-F1
#
_entry.id   AF-B9XAU6-F1
#
_cell.length_a   1.000
_cell.length_b   1.000
_cell.length_c   1.000
_cell.angle_alpha   90.00
_cell.angle_beta   90.00
_cell.angle_gamma   90.00
#
_symmetry.space_group_name_H-M   'P 1'
#
loop_
_entity.id
_entity.type
_entity.pdbx_description
1 polymer ?
#
loop_
_entity_poly.entity_id
_entity_poly.type
_entity_poly.pdbx_seq_one_letter_code
_entity_poly.pdbx_strand_id
1 'polypeptide(L)'
;MLDTLTKLLEKFIKLGEVREANQQRYVDRYVTPLYSVAEAIYKDYSSTLRELRRKVKTGRKTMPLIQFLEQRRLEQLPARMKIRAVLRTIPKRNWTRFEQGVLGLIHGCLSDFDRHQSIYPIGHGDHTLYDMIRYIESRGEPELAPDRGRLLSAIERQIQGIDKAWEFVCVGYADLQRITVPDITVPKSYVYERSGD
;
A
#
# COMPACT_ATOMS: atom_id res chain seq x y z
N MET A 1 8.10 46.60 22.20
CA MET A 1 7.47 46.04 20.98
C MET A 1 8.41 45.13 20.21
N LEU A 2 9.61 45.58 19.82
CA LEU A 2 10.62 44.74 19.14
C LEU A 2 11.00 43.47 19.93
N ASP A 3 11.23 43.60 21.24
CA ASP A 3 11.63 42.48 22.10
C ASP A 3 10.57 41.36 22.23
N THR A 4 9.29 41.74 22.13
CA THR A 4 8.15 40.79 22.12
C THR A 4 8.04 40.05 20.79
N LEU A 5 8.34 40.74 19.68
CA LEU A 5 8.31 40.17 18.33
C LEU A 5 9.44 39.14 18.15
N THR A 6 10.64 39.44 18.66
CA THR A 6 11.80 38.53 18.63
C THR A 6 11.52 37.25 19.42
N LYS A 7 10.98 37.34 20.63
CA LYS A 7 10.59 36.17 21.45
C LYS A 7 9.50 35.31 20.81
N LEU A 8 8.64 35.90 19.99
CA LEU A 8 7.63 35.18 19.21
C LEU A 8 8.27 34.42 18.05
N LEU A 9 9.18 35.05 17.31
CA LEU A 9 9.94 34.41 16.23
C LEU A 9 10.78 33.23 16.74
N GLU A 10 11.45 33.37 17.87
CA GLU A 10 12.20 32.28 18.52
C GLU A 10 11.30 31.09 18.88
N LYS A 11 10.08 31.35 19.37
CA LYS A 11 9.11 30.28 19.65
C LYS A 11 8.63 29.60 18.37
N PHE A 12 8.42 30.33 17.28
CA PHE A 12 8.06 29.72 15.99
C PHE A 12 9.20 28.88 15.41
N ILE A 13 10.43 29.36 15.49
CA ILE A 13 11.63 28.59 15.09
C ILE A 13 11.71 27.31 15.90
N LYS A 14 11.62 27.40 17.23
CA LYS A 14 11.66 26.23 18.13
C LYS A 14 10.51 25.25 17.89
N LEU A 15 9.31 25.75 17.57
CA LEU A 15 8.17 24.90 17.18
C LEU A 15 8.43 24.21 15.83
N GLY A 16 9.07 24.91 14.88
CA GLY A 16 9.53 24.35 13.62
C GLY A 16 10.54 23.22 13.84
N GLU A 17 11.58 23.46 14.65
CA GLU A 17 12.62 22.46 14.99
C GLU A 17 12.03 21.22 15.69
N VAL A 18 11.13 21.42 16.66
CA VAL A 18 10.45 20.29 17.34
C VAL A 18 9.59 19.49 16.36
N ARG A 19 8.92 20.16 15.43
CA ARG A 19 8.12 19.51 14.39
C ARG A 19 9.01 18.71 13.43
N GLU A 20 10.10 19.29 12.95
CA GLU A 20 11.08 18.61 12.08
C GLU A 20 11.70 17.40 12.78
N ALA A 21 12.13 17.54 14.04
CA ALA A 21 12.70 16.44 14.81
C ALA A 21 11.69 15.31 15.05
N ASN A 22 10.43 15.65 15.34
CA ASN A 22 9.36 14.66 15.48
C ASN A 22 9.03 13.97 14.15
N GLN A 23 9.09 14.70 13.03
CA GLN A 23 8.90 14.16 11.70
C GLN A 23 10.03 13.20 11.32
N GLN A 24 11.29 13.60 11.50
CA GLN A 24 12.44 12.73 11.22
C GLN A 24 12.35 11.44 12.04
N ARG A 25 12.02 11.56 13.34
CA ARG A 25 11.76 10.39 14.20
C ARG A 25 10.62 9.51 13.70
N TYR A 26 9.55 10.11 13.18
CA TYR A 26 8.44 9.34 12.57
C TYR A 26 8.91 8.62 11.30
N VAL A 27 9.65 9.29 10.42
CA VAL A 27 10.21 8.68 9.22
C VAL A 27 11.14 7.52 9.57
N ASP A 28 12.12 7.75 10.44
CA ASP A 28 13.14 6.77 10.80
C ASP A 28 12.56 5.56 11.55
N ARG A 29 11.61 5.80 12.46
CA ARG A 29 11.07 4.75 13.32
C ARG A 29 9.92 3.98 12.67
N TYR A 30 9.18 4.61 11.76
CA TYR A 30 7.96 4.05 11.18
C TYR A 30 8.03 3.90 9.68
N VAL A 31 8.25 4.99 8.94
CA VAL A 31 8.11 5.02 7.48
C VAL A 31 9.19 4.16 6.81
N THR A 32 10.47 4.35 7.17
CA THR A 32 11.60 3.62 6.58
C THR A 32 11.53 2.11 6.85
N PRO A 33 11.32 1.64 8.11
CA PRO A 33 11.15 0.22 8.36
C PRO A 33 9.93 -0.37 7.64
N LEU A 34 8.83 0.37 7.57
CA LEU A 34 7.62 -0.10 6.91
C LEU A 34 7.77 -0.18 5.39
N TYR A 35 8.48 0.78 4.77
CA TYR A 35 8.81 0.75 3.36
C TYR A 35 9.62 -0.50 3.00
N SER A 36 10.64 -0.84 3.78
CA SER A 36 11.46 -2.03 3.54
C SER A 36 10.65 -3.33 3.62
N VAL A 37 9.73 -3.44 4.58
CA VAL A 37 8.83 -4.61 4.68
C VAL A 37 7.84 -4.63 3.52
N ALA A 38 7.28 -3.48 3.14
CA ALA A 38 6.37 -3.36 2.00
C ALA A 38 7.06 -3.75 0.68
N GLU A 39 8.32 -3.36 0.49
CA GLU A 39 9.13 -3.72 -0.68
C GLU A 39 9.33 -5.24 -0.76
N ALA A 40 9.67 -5.89 0.37
CA ALA A 40 9.84 -7.34 0.42
C ALA A 40 8.54 -8.06 0.03
N ILE A 41 7.39 -7.59 0.54
CA ILE A 41 6.07 -8.13 0.19
C ILE A 41 5.75 -7.91 -1.29
N TYR A 42 6.00 -6.71 -1.83
CA TYR A 42 5.77 -6.42 -3.24
C TYR A 42 6.59 -7.34 -4.16
N LYS A 43 7.88 -7.49 -3.89
CA LYS A 43 8.78 -8.36 -4.68
C LYS A 43 8.31 -9.81 -4.66
N ASP A 44 7.92 -10.29 -3.49
CA ASP A 44 7.48 -11.67 -3.31
C ASP A 44 6.11 -11.93 -3.97
N TYR A 45 5.14 -11.00 -3.85
CA TYR A 45 3.87 -11.11 -4.58
C TYR A 45 4.05 -11.05 -6.09
N SER A 46 4.86 -10.11 -6.57
CA SER A 46 5.18 -9.99 -7.98
C SER A 46 5.79 -11.28 -8.54
N SER A 47 6.71 -11.88 -7.79
CA SER A 47 7.30 -13.18 -8.12
C SER A 47 6.25 -14.29 -8.14
N THR A 48 5.45 -14.40 -7.07
CA THR A 48 4.42 -15.42 -6.90
C THR A 48 3.37 -15.37 -8.00
N LEU A 49 2.86 -14.18 -8.34
CA LEU A 49 1.85 -14.00 -9.38
C LEU A 49 2.40 -14.31 -10.78
N ARG A 50 3.65 -13.90 -11.08
CA ARG A 50 4.31 -14.24 -12.34
C ARG A 50 4.56 -15.74 -12.47
N GLU A 51 4.97 -16.39 -11.37
CA GLU A 51 5.15 -17.83 -11.34
C GLU A 51 3.81 -18.57 -11.49
N LEU A 52 2.77 -18.14 -10.77
CA LEU A 52 1.42 -18.69 -10.90
C LEU A 52 0.92 -18.55 -12.34
N ARG A 53 1.09 -17.39 -12.97
CA ARG A 53 0.75 -17.15 -14.38
C ARG A 53 1.40 -18.19 -15.28
N ARG A 54 2.70 -18.45 -15.10
CA ARG A 54 3.44 -19.47 -15.85
C ARG A 54 2.85 -20.86 -15.60
N LYS A 55 2.61 -21.23 -14.34
CA LYS A 55 2.02 -22.53 -13.98
C LYS A 55 0.61 -22.71 -14.52
N VAL A 56 -0.22 -21.68 -14.59
CA VAL A 56 -1.56 -21.74 -15.21
C VAL A 56 -1.47 -21.89 -16.74
N LYS A 57 -0.50 -21.22 -17.39
CA LYS A 57 -0.28 -21.35 -18.84
C LYS A 57 0.12 -22.77 -19.26
N THR A 58 1.01 -23.40 -18.50
CA THR A 58 1.58 -24.71 -18.87
C THR A 58 0.93 -25.89 -18.14
N GLY A 59 0.26 -25.62 -17.01
CA GLY A 59 -0.35 -26.63 -16.16
C GLY A 59 -1.64 -27.20 -16.75
N ARG A 60 -1.90 -28.46 -16.35
CA ARG A 60 -3.15 -29.16 -16.65
C ARG A 60 -4.07 -29.26 -15.45
N LYS A 61 -3.53 -29.34 -14.23
CA LYS A 61 -4.30 -29.61 -13.01
C LYS A 61 -4.27 -28.46 -11.99
N THR A 62 -5.36 -28.30 -11.26
CA THR A 62 -5.55 -27.30 -10.20
C THR A 62 -4.79 -27.61 -8.91
N MET A 63 -4.71 -28.88 -8.48
CA MET A 63 -4.06 -29.28 -7.21
C MET A 63 -2.61 -28.75 -7.03
N PRO A 64 -1.69 -28.85 -8.02
CA PRO A 64 -0.35 -28.28 -7.87
C PRO A 64 -0.34 -26.75 -7.71
N LEU A 65 -1.35 -26.04 -8.23
CA LEU A 65 -1.49 -24.60 -8.04
C LEU A 65 -1.97 -24.27 -6.63
N ILE A 66 -2.90 -25.07 -6.10
CA ILE A 66 -3.40 -24.94 -4.72
C ILE A 66 -2.22 -25.10 -3.75
N GLN A 67 -1.47 -26.19 -3.87
CA GLN A 67 -0.31 -26.47 -3.02
C GLN A 67 0.74 -25.35 -3.10
N PHE A 68 1.02 -24.87 -4.33
CA PHE A 68 1.93 -23.75 -4.53
C PHE A 68 1.46 -22.49 -3.80
N LEU A 69 0.18 -22.12 -3.91
CA LEU A 69 -0.36 -20.94 -3.26
C LEU A 69 -0.42 -21.08 -1.74
N GLU A 70 -0.73 -22.27 -1.21
CA GLU A 70 -0.72 -22.55 0.23
C GLU A 70 0.68 -22.43 0.83
N GLN A 71 1.68 -22.99 0.16
CA GLN A 71 3.07 -22.89 0.59
C GLN A 71 3.50 -21.42 0.67
N ARG A 72 3.29 -20.65 -0.41
CA ARG A 72 3.63 -19.22 -0.45
C ARG A 72 2.88 -18.42 0.61
N ARG A 73 1.61 -18.74 0.86
CA ARG A 73 0.80 -18.09 1.90
C ARG A 73 1.43 -18.23 3.28
N LEU A 74 1.93 -19.44 3.62
CA LEU A 74 2.56 -19.72 4.91
C LEU A 74 3.88 -18.96 5.08
N GLU A 75 4.71 -18.94 4.04
CA GLU A 75 5.99 -18.21 4.03
C GLU A 75 5.79 -16.70 4.30
N GLN A 76 4.71 -16.12 3.78
CA GLN A 76 4.42 -14.68 3.87
C GLN A 76 3.63 -14.26 5.11
N LEU A 77 3.08 -15.20 5.87
CA LEU A 77 2.18 -14.90 6.97
C LEU A 77 2.81 -13.97 8.03
N PRO A 78 4.06 -14.17 8.48
CA PRO A 78 4.67 -13.31 9.50
C PRO A 78 4.82 -11.85 9.04
N ALA A 79 5.25 -11.62 7.80
CA ALA A 79 5.43 -10.28 7.25
C ALA A 79 4.10 -9.52 7.17
N ARG A 80 3.04 -10.17 6.69
CA ARG A 80 1.68 -9.60 6.66
C ARG A 80 1.14 -9.28 8.05
N MET A 81 1.34 -10.18 9.02
CA MET A 81 0.90 -9.95 10.40
C MET A 81 1.60 -8.74 11.01
N LYS A 82 2.91 -8.58 10.76
CA LYS A 82 3.70 -7.44 11.24
C LYS A 82 3.16 -6.12 10.68
N ILE A 83 2.90 -6.05 9.36
CA ILE A 83 2.33 -4.83 8.78
C ILE A 83 0.92 -4.56 9.31
N ARG A 84 0.05 -5.56 9.43
CA ARG A 84 -1.32 -5.36 9.98
C ARG A 84 -1.29 -4.80 11.39
N ALA A 85 -0.40 -5.30 12.24
CA ALA A 85 -0.24 -4.76 13.60
C ALA A 85 0.16 -3.28 13.57
N VAL A 86 1.07 -2.91 12.65
CA VAL A 86 1.56 -1.55 12.46
C VAL A 86 0.50 -0.61 11.84
N LEU A 87 -0.36 -1.09 10.95
CA LEU A 87 -1.45 -0.28 10.37
C LEU A 87 -2.62 -0.09 11.34
N ARG A 88 -2.88 -1.04 12.24
CA ARG A 88 -3.94 -0.92 13.26
C ARG A 88 -3.72 0.23 14.23
N THR A 89 -2.48 0.68 14.40
CA THR A 89 -2.15 1.81 15.27
C THR A 89 -2.37 3.16 14.59
N ILE A 90 -2.60 3.20 13.27
CA ILE A 90 -2.85 4.44 12.52
C ILE A 90 -4.36 4.66 12.32
N PRO A 91 -4.91 5.79 12.79
CA PRO A 91 -6.30 6.16 12.50
C PRO A 91 -6.55 6.28 10.98
N LYS A 92 -7.55 5.55 10.48
CA LYS A 92 -7.89 5.46 9.05
C LYS A 92 -8.13 6.82 8.36
N ARG A 93 -8.67 7.80 9.08
CA ARG A 93 -8.93 9.16 8.59
C ARG A 93 -7.66 9.94 8.20
N ASN A 94 -6.48 9.45 8.58
CA ASN A 94 -5.20 10.12 8.40
C ASN A 94 -4.24 9.34 7.49
N TRP A 95 -4.74 8.37 6.73
CA TRP A 95 -3.87 7.58 5.85
C TRP A 95 -3.37 8.43 4.68
N THR A 96 -2.06 8.62 4.62
CA THR A 96 -1.39 9.21 3.46
C THR A 96 -1.38 8.20 2.31
N ARG A 97 -0.89 8.62 1.14
CA ARG A 97 -0.68 7.71 0.00
C ARG A 97 0.20 6.52 0.36
N PHE A 98 1.18 6.72 1.26
CA PHE A 98 2.06 5.66 1.74
C PHE A 98 1.26 4.57 2.47
N GLU A 99 0.48 4.91 3.50
CA GLU A 99 -0.32 3.91 4.22
C GLU A 99 -1.37 3.26 3.32
N GLN A 100 -1.98 4.02 2.41
CA GLN A 100 -2.94 3.48 1.44
C GLN A 100 -2.29 2.45 0.49
N GLY A 101 -1.08 2.73 0.02
CA GLY A 101 -0.31 1.79 -0.79
C GLY A 101 0.08 0.52 0.00
N VAL A 102 0.59 0.70 1.22
CA VAL A 102 0.96 -0.42 2.11
C VAL A 102 -0.26 -1.31 2.40
N LEU A 103 -1.41 -0.69 2.64
CA LEU A 103 -2.67 -1.40 2.80
C LEU A 103 -3.06 -2.16 1.53
N GLY A 104 -2.96 -1.52 0.36
CA GLY A 104 -3.21 -2.15 -0.94
C GLY A 104 -2.41 -3.43 -1.13
N LEU A 105 -1.13 -3.44 -0.74
CA LEU A 105 -0.28 -4.63 -0.79
C LEU A 105 -0.75 -5.76 0.14
N ILE A 106 -1.29 -5.45 1.32
CA ILE A 106 -1.78 -6.47 2.26
C ILE A 106 -3.11 -7.08 1.81
N HIS A 107 -3.99 -6.28 1.21
CA HIS A 107 -5.33 -6.70 0.83
C HIS A 107 -5.38 -7.32 -0.58
N GLY A 108 -4.44 -7.00 -1.45
CA GLY A 108 -4.45 -7.39 -2.86
C GLY A 108 -4.08 -8.84 -3.16
N CYS A 109 -3.60 -9.64 -2.20
CA CYS A 109 -3.06 -10.96 -2.50
C CYS A 109 -3.30 -12.02 -1.43
N LEU A 110 -4.12 -13.01 -1.80
CA LEU A 110 -4.19 -14.36 -1.22
C LEU A 110 -4.63 -14.46 0.24
N SER A 111 -5.94 -14.26 0.49
CA SER A 111 -6.70 -15.11 1.41
C SER A 111 -8.21 -14.82 1.35
N ASP A 112 -9.01 -15.86 1.06
CA ASP A 112 -10.22 -16.13 1.85
C ASP A 112 -9.80 -16.32 3.31
N PHE A 113 -10.53 -15.65 4.21
CA PHE A 113 -10.50 -15.61 5.69
C PHE A 113 -10.44 -14.21 6.31
N ASP A 114 -10.24 -13.14 5.54
CA ASP A 114 -10.36 -11.75 6.03
C ASP A 114 -11.68 -11.11 5.57
N ARG A 115 -12.82 -11.74 5.88
CA ARG A 115 -14.13 -11.21 5.50
C ARG A 115 -14.45 -9.89 6.24
N HIS A 116 -14.94 -8.92 5.46
CA HIS A 116 -15.63 -7.66 5.79
C HIS A 116 -14.83 -6.41 6.13
N GLN A 117 -13.81 -6.05 5.36
CA GLN A 117 -13.63 -4.63 5.00
C GLN A 117 -13.30 -4.50 3.52
N SER A 118 -14.35 -4.29 2.72
CA SER A 118 -14.20 -3.72 1.39
C SER A 118 -13.60 -2.33 1.56
N ILE A 119 -12.31 -2.20 1.26
CA ILE A 119 -11.65 -0.90 1.11
C ILE A 119 -11.44 -0.73 -0.39
N TYR A 120 -12.51 -0.35 -1.11
CA TYR A 120 -12.37 0.29 -2.40
C TYR A 120 -11.66 1.63 -2.16
N PRO A 121 -10.45 1.83 -2.73
CA PRO A 121 -10.33 2.18 -4.16
C PRO A 121 -9.16 1.54 -4.94
N ILE A 122 -8.40 0.58 -4.38
CA ILE A 122 -7.12 0.10 -4.98
C ILE A 122 -7.15 -1.38 -5.41
N GLY A 123 -8.18 -2.15 -5.06
CA GLY A 123 -8.33 -3.56 -5.49
C GLY A 123 -9.78 -3.91 -5.82
N HIS A 124 -9.99 -4.64 -6.91
CA HIS A 124 -11.31 -5.16 -7.28
C HIS A 124 -11.69 -6.29 -6.31
N GLY A 125 -12.89 -6.18 -5.72
CA GLY A 125 -13.49 -7.17 -4.81
C GLY A 125 -13.94 -8.46 -5.49
N ASP A 126 -13.10 -9.01 -6.36
CA ASP A 126 -13.30 -10.33 -6.97
C ASP A 126 -12.81 -11.43 -6.00
N HIS A 127 -13.34 -12.65 -6.16
CA HIS A 127 -12.83 -13.86 -5.53
C HIS A 127 -11.29 -13.93 -5.58
N THR A 128 -10.63 -14.35 -4.51
CA THR A 128 -9.16 -14.48 -4.56
C THR A 128 -8.78 -15.57 -5.56
N LEU A 129 -7.58 -15.50 -6.15
CA LEU A 129 -7.10 -16.54 -7.07
C LEU A 129 -7.14 -17.94 -6.45
N TYR A 130 -6.89 -18.02 -5.14
CA TYR A 130 -7.01 -19.25 -4.38
C TYR A 130 -8.46 -19.77 -4.40
N ASP A 131 -9.45 -18.91 -4.15
CA ASP A 131 -10.87 -19.27 -4.11
C ASP A 131 -11.35 -19.68 -5.51
N MET A 132 -10.88 -18.99 -6.55
CA MET A 132 -11.17 -19.35 -7.93
C MET A 132 -10.64 -20.74 -8.26
N ILE A 133 -9.41 -21.07 -7.88
CA ILE A 133 -8.80 -22.38 -8.15
C ILE A 133 -9.47 -23.47 -7.29
N ARG A 134 -9.79 -23.19 -6.03
CA ARG A 134 -10.54 -24.10 -5.15
C ARG A 134 -11.96 -24.36 -5.65
N TYR A 135 -12.62 -23.35 -6.21
CA TYR A 135 -13.93 -23.50 -6.82
C TYR A 135 -13.87 -24.45 -8.03
N ILE A 136 -12.87 -24.31 -8.91
CA ILE A 136 -12.68 -25.22 -10.04
C ILE A 136 -12.50 -26.66 -9.54
N GLU A 137 -11.61 -26.88 -8.58
CA GLU A 137 -11.38 -28.20 -7.96
C GLU A 137 -12.67 -28.78 -7.35
N SER A 138 -13.48 -27.95 -6.68
CA SER A 138 -14.72 -28.38 -6.01
C SER A 138 -15.82 -28.88 -6.95
N ARG A 139 -15.77 -28.55 -8.24
CA ARG A 139 -16.70 -29.06 -9.25
C ARG A 139 -16.40 -30.48 -9.69
N GLY A 140 -15.33 -31.10 -9.17
CA GLY A 140 -14.85 -32.41 -9.63
C GLY A 140 -14.12 -32.35 -10.98
N GLU A 141 -13.83 -31.14 -11.47
CA GLU A 141 -13.07 -30.86 -12.70
C GLU A 141 -11.67 -30.36 -12.32
N PRO A 142 -10.70 -31.25 -12.08
CA PRO A 142 -9.34 -30.82 -11.72
C PRO A 142 -8.61 -30.19 -12.92
N GLU A 143 -9.21 -30.17 -14.11
CA GLU A 143 -8.59 -29.66 -15.31
C GLU A 143 -8.71 -28.15 -15.42
N LEU A 144 -7.58 -27.50 -15.70
CA LEU A 144 -7.49 -26.05 -15.85
C LEU A 144 -8.00 -25.54 -17.20
N ALA A 145 -8.12 -26.40 -18.21
CA ALA A 145 -8.34 -25.98 -19.59
C ALA A 145 -9.59 -25.11 -19.77
N PRO A 146 -10.77 -25.44 -19.20
CA PRO A 146 -11.99 -24.63 -19.36
C PRO A 146 -11.87 -23.23 -18.75
N ASP A 147 -11.19 -23.11 -17.61
CA ASP A 147 -11.11 -21.85 -16.84
C ASP A 147 -9.80 -21.07 -17.05
N ARG A 148 -8.86 -21.59 -17.85
CA ARG A 148 -7.52 -21.01 -18.01
C ARG A 148 -7.56 -19.53 -18.38
N GLY A 149 -8.39 -19.15 -19.35
CA GLY A 149 -8.51 -17.76 -19.80
C GLY A 149 -8.99 -16.82 -18.68
N ARG A 150 -9.98 -17.28 -17.89
CA ARG A 150 -10.52 -16.53 -16.75
C ARG A 150 -9.49 -16.39 -15.64
N LEU A 151 -8.77 -17.47 -15.31
CA LEU A 151 -7.69 -17.46 -14.32
C LEU A 151 -6.55 -16.53 -14.73
N LEU A 152 -6.09 -16.60 -15.98
CA LEU A 152 -5.02 -15.72 -16.46
C LEU A 152 -5.45 -14.25 -16.38
N SER A 153 -6.68 -13.94 -16.78
CA SER A 153 -7.21 -12.57 -16.68
C SER A 153 -7.28 -12.07 -15.24
N ALA A 154 -7.68 -12.93 -14.29
CA ALA A 154 -7.68 -12.59 -12.87
C ALA A 154 -6.25 -12.38 -12.34
N ILE A 155 -5.28 -13.18 -12.77
CA ILE A 155 -3.87 -13.02 -12.42
C ILE A 155 -3.33 -11.67 -12.92
N GLU A 156 -3.62 -11.28 -14.16
CA GLU A 156 -3.19 -9.97 -14.68
C GLU A 156 -3.80 -8.82 -13.87
N ARG A 157 -5.09 -8.90 -13.51
CA ARG A 157 -5.74 -7.88 -12.68
C ARG A 157 -5.07 -7.76 -11.31
N GLN A 158 -4.69 -8.88 -10.70
CA GLN A 158 -3.97 -8.85 -9.42
C GLN A 158 -2.55 -8.30 -9.55
N ILE A 159 -1.83 -8.62 -10.63
CA ILE A 159 -0.51 -8.02 -10.92
C ILE A 159 -0.65 -6.49 -11.01
N GLN A 160 -1.59 -6.00 -11.80
CA GLN A 160 -1.84 -4.56 -11.96
C GLN A 160 -2.23 -3.89 -10.63
N GLY A 161 -3.05 -4.55 -9.81
CA GLY A 161 -3.42 -4.03 -8.49
C GLY A 161 -2.23 -3.91 -7.55
N ILE A 162 -1.36 -4.92 -7.52
CA ILE A 162 -0.14 -4.90 -6.70
C ILE A 162 0.87 -3.86 -7.19
N ASP A 163 1.06 -3.72 -8.51
CA ASP A 163 1.94 -2.71 -9.08
C ASP A 163 1.45 -1.29 -8.76
N LYS A 164 0.13 -1.04 -8.85
CA LYS A 164 -0.47 0.24 -8.47
C LYS A 164 -0.35 0.53 -6.97
N ALA A 165 -0.53 -0.48 -6.12
CA ALA A 165 -0.33 -0.33 -4.68
C ALA A 165 1.12 0.02 -4.35
N TRP A 166 2.08 -0.61 -5.04
CA TRP A 166 3.50 -0.32 -4.90
C TRP A 166 3.85 1.10 -5.36
N GLU A 167 3.28 1.55 -6.48
CA GLU A 167 3.42 2.94 -6.94
C GLU A 167 2.98 3.93 -5.86
N PHE A 168 1.84 3.68 -5.19
CA PHE A 168 1.37 4.51 -4.08
C PHE A 168 2.33 4.51 -2.89
N VAL A 169 2.94 3.37 -2.58
CA VAL A 169 4.00 3.27 -1.55
C VAL A 169 5.19 4.14 -1.94
N CYS A 170 5.71 4.01 -3.17
CA CYS A 170 6.86 4.78 -3.62
C CYS A 170 6.60 6.29 -3.65
N VAL A 171 5.46 6.72 -4.19
CA VAL A 171 5.07 8.14 -4.23
C VAL A 171 4.88 8.68 -2.81
N GLY A 172 4.14 7.97 -1.97
CA GLY A 172 3.91 8.40 -0.59
C GLY A 172 5.17 8.40 0.25
N TYR A 173 6.08 7.44 0.05
CA TYR A 173 7.39 7.43 0.70
C TYR A 173 8.22 8.63 0.27
N ALA A 174 8.28 8.93 -1.02
CA ALA A 174 8.98 10.10 -1.53
C ALA A 174 8.37 11.40 -0.98
N ASP A 175 7.04 11.51 -0.89
CA ASP A 175 6.35 12.66 -0.30
C ASP A 175 6.75 12.82 1.17
N LEU A 176 6.72 11.75 1.97
CA LEU A 176 7.09 11.78 3.39
C LEU A 176 8.58 12.12 3.62
N GLN A 177 9.45 11.76 2.67
CA GLN A 177 10.87 12.11 2.66
C GLN A 177 11.12 13.56 2.16
N ARG A 178 10.24 14.10 1.30
CA ARG A 178 10.38 15.42 0.66
C ARG A 178 9.60 16.54 1.33
N ILE A 179 8.66 16.25 2.24
CA ILE A 179 7.97 17.29 3.01
C ILE A 179 8.99 17.91 3.99
N THR A 180 9.80 18.82 3.49
CA THR A 180 10.26 20.01 4.21
C THR A 180 9.02 20.82 4.63
N VAL A 181 9.11 21.52 5.76
CA VAL A 181 8.10 22.44 6.30
C VAL A 181 7.37 23.17 5.16
N PRO A 182 6.02 23.27 5.18
CA PRO A 182 5.29 23.92 4.09
C PRO A 182 5.88 25.30 3.84
N ASP A 183 6.24 25.56 2.59
CA ASP A 183 6.62 26.90 2.15
C ASP A 183 5.45 27.81 2.51
N ILE A 184 5.66 28.72 3.46
CA ILE A 184 4.69 29.77 3.75
C ILE A 184 4.83 30.75 2.60
N THR A 185 4.33 30.38 1.42
CA THR A 185 4.00 31.36 0.40
C THR A 185 2.88 32.20 0.98
N VAL A 186 3.28 33.32 1.59
CA VAL A 186 2.38 34.41 1.94
C VAL A 186 1.61 34.75 0.66
N PRO A 187 0.27 34.69 0.67
CA PRO A 187 -0.51 35.09 -0.50
C PRO A 187 -0.13 36.52 -0.89
N LYS A 188 0.35 36.71 -2.12
CA LYS A 188 0.42 38.04 -2.75
C LYS A 188 -1.00 38.50 -3.07
N SER A 189 -1.74 38.90 -2.04
CA SER A 189 -3.02 39.58 -2.24
C SER A 189 -3.39 40.37 -0.98
N TYR A 190 -2.65 41.45 -0.72
CA TYR A 190 -3.20 42.69 -0.19
C TYR A 190 -2.28 43.84 -0.61
N VAL A 191 -2.23 44.10 -1.92
CA VAL A 191 -1.96 45.46 -2.41
C VAL A 191 -3.34 46.08 -2.58
N TYR A 192 -3.80 46.83 -1.58
CA TYR A 192 -4.86 47.80 -1.82
C TYR A 192 -4.20 48.96 -2.57
N GLU A 193 -4.33 48.97 -3.89
CA GLU A 193 -4.22 50.20 -4.66
C GLU A 193 -5.34 51.13 -4.16
N ARG A 194 -4.95 52.20 -3.46
CA ARG A 194 -5.80 53.36 -3.28
C ARG A 194 -5.68 54.22 -4.54
N SER A 195 -6.63 54.02 -5.43
CA SER A 195 -7.14 54.98 -6.41
C SER A 195 -8.65 54.82 -6.29
N GLY A 196 -9.45 55.81 -5.98
CA GLY A 196 -9.37 57.25 -6.12
C GLY A 196 -10.82 57.65 -6.41
N ASP A 197 -11.36 58.54 -5.60
CA ASP A 197 -12.44 59.48 -5.90
C ASP A 197 -12.55 60.45 -4.71
#